data_AF-A0A7J8SW48-F1
#
_entry.id   AF-A0A7J8SW48-F1
#
_cell.length_a   1.000
_cell.length_b   1.000
_cell.length_c   1.000
_cell.angle_alpha   90.00
_cell.angle_beta   90.00
_cell.angle_gamma   90.00
#
_symmetry.space_group_name_H-M   'P 1'
#
loop_
_entity.id
_entity.type
_entity.pdbx_description
1 polymer ?
#
loop_
_entity_poly.entity_id
_entity_poly.type
_entity_poly.pdbx_seq_one_letter_code
_entity_poly.pdbx_strand_id
1 'polypeptide(L)'
;IKKPVIRFIKEVWHFRTKPILVVLDPQGKVVSPNAIHMMWIWGSTAFPFTSLREEALWREETWRLDLLVDGIDPTVLNWIKEEKYIFLYGGDDVEWVRRFANSARSVASASRIPLEMVYVGKSRKREHVKKVVGIINAENLSYAWQDPTMVWFFWTRLESMLFSKIQLGRADDQDPMMQQIKKLLSYGREGGWAVLSRGSNIVVNGHSTTVLPTLGGYDEWKVNIAELGFDMAFKEYHDKLHDVAHPCCRFQFPTIIRTPENMRCPECHRVMERYTSFICCHDDQGIPGSLF
;
A
#
# COMPACT_ATOMS: atom_id res chain seq x y z
N ILE A 1 -24.84 -15.36 -27.71
CA ILE A 1 -24.63 -16.15 -26.47
C ILE A 1 -26.01 -16.54 -25.91
N LYS A 2 -26.29 -17.81 -25.65
CA LYS A 2 -27.60 -18.28 -25.13
C LYS A 2 -27.80 -17.86 -23.66
N LYS A 3 -29.05 -17.63 -23.22
CA LYS A 3 -29.39 -17.23 -21.83
C LYS A 3 -28.70 -18.07 -20.72
N PRO A 4 -28.59 -19.42 -20.83
CA PRO A 4 -27.90 -20.22 -19.81
C PRO A 4 -26.41 -19.91 -19.68
N VAL A 5 -25.74 -19.56 -20.78
CA VAL A 5 -24.31 -19.19 -20.78
C VAL A 5 -24.11 -17.84 -20.11
N ILE A 6 -25.00 -16.87 -20.38
CA ILE A 6 -24.98 -15.56 -19.69
C ILE A 6 -25.19 -15.76 -18.19
N ARG A 7 -26.13 -16.63 -17.82
CA ARG A 7 -26.40 -16.95 -16.41
C ARG A 7 -25.18 -17.58 -15.75
N PHE A 8 -24.56 -18.57 -16.39
CA PHE A 8 -23.34 -19.22 -15.89
C PHE A 8 -22.19 -18.22 -15.69
N ILE A 9 -21.93 -17.36 -16.67
CA ILE A 9 -20.89 -16.31 -16.59
C ILE A 9 -21.16 -15.35 -15.40
N LYS A 10 -22.42 -14.97 -15.17
CA LYS A 10 -22.78 -14.04 -14.09
C LYS A 10 -22.84 -14.69 -12.71
N GLU A 11 -23.36 -15.91 -12.62
CA GLU A 11 -23.65 -16.57 -11.34
C GLU A 11 -22.51 -17.46 -10.87
N VAL A 12 -21.81 -18.15 -11.78
CA VAL A 12 -20.73 -19.10 -11.44
C VAL A 12 -19.37 -18.43 -11.53
N TRP A 13 -19.08 -17.70 -12.62
CA TRP A 13 -17.83 -16.95 -12.73
C TRP A 13 -17.89 -15.57 -12.07
N HIS A 14 -19.07 -15.18 -11.57
CA HIS A 14 -19.30 -13.91 -10.90
C HIS A 14 -18.89 -12.68 -11.75
N PHE A 15 -18.89 -12.81 -13.08
CA PHE A 15 -18.62 -11.69 -13.97
C PHE A 15 -19.73 -10.66 -13.88
N ARG A 16 -19.35 -9.40 -13.67
CA ARG A 16 -20.26 -8.26 -13.72
C ARG A 16 -19.91 -7.36 -14.89
N THR A 17 -18.93 -6.46 -14.73
CA THR A 17 -18.54 -5.51 -15.80
C THR A 17 -17.03 -5.28 -15.91
N LYS A 18 -16.22 -5.60 -14.88
CA LYS A 18 -14.77 -5.59 -15.00
C LYS A 18 -14.27 -6.89 -15.64
N PRO A 19 -13.22 -6.85 -16.47
CA PRO A 19 -12.60 -8.04 -17.02
C PRO A 19 -12.16 -9.01 -15.92
N ILE A 20 -12.41 -10.29 -16.13
CA ILE A 20 -11.89 -11.40 -15.33
C ILE A 20 -11.16 -12.37 -16.26
N LEU A 21 -10.19 -13.11 -15.71
CA LEU A 21 -9.49 -14.16 -16.44
C LEU A 21 -9.74 -15.50 -15.74
N VAL A 22 -10.71 -16.27 -16.22
CA VAL A 22 -10.99 -17.60 -15.69
C VAL A 22 -10.03 -18.60 -16.32
N VAL A 23 -9.35 -19.39 -15.50
CA VAL A 23 -8.40 -20.41 -15.96
C VAL A 23 -9.08 -21.77 -15.88
N LEU A 24 -9.01 -22.53 -16.98
CA LEU A 24 -9.56 -23.88 -17.10
C LEU A 24 -8.42 -24.88 -17.28
N ASP A 25 -8.58 -26.09 -16.74
CA ASP A 25 -7.74 -27.23 -17.10
C ASP A 25 -8.15 -27.81 -18.48
N PRO A 26 -7.38 -28.77 -19.05
CA PRO A 26 -7.71 -29.39 -20.33
C PRO A 26 -9.07 -30.11 -20.36
N GLN A 27 -9.66 -30.42 -19.21
CA GLN A 27 -10.98 -31.03 -19.06
C GLN A 27 -12.10 -29.98 -18.96
N GLY A 28 -11.77 -28.69 -18.97
CA GLY A 28 -12.70 -27.58 -18.90
C GLY A 28 -13.14 -27.22 -17.48
N LYS A 29 -12.48 -27.75 -16.44
CA LYS A 29 -12.77 -27.41 -15.04
C LYS A 29 -12.07 -26.12 -14.67
N VAL A 30 -12.76 -25.26 -13.91
CA VAL A 30 -12.19 -24.02 -13.37
C VAL A 30 -11.10 -24.36 -12.34
N VAL A 31 -9.88 -23.92 -12.61
CA VAL A 31 -8.71 -24.05 -11.72
C VAL A 31 -8.23 -22.72 -11.13
N SER A 32 -8.74 -21.60 -11.65
CA SER A 32 -8.71 -20.29 -10.99
C SER A 32 -9.91 -19.46 -11.43
N PRO A 33 -10.69 -18.89 -10.49
CA PRO A 33 -11.86 -18.10 -10.82
C PRO A 33 -11.50 -16.72 -11.38
N ASN A 34 -10.35 -16.16 -11.02
CA ASN A 34 -9.84 -14.94 -11.63
C ASN A 34 -8.31 -14.82 -11.49
N ALA A 35 -7.58 -15.17 -12.54
CA ALA A 35 -6.13 -15.08 -12.64
C ALA A 35 -5.61 -13.67 -13.00
N ILE A 36 -6.48 -12.70 -13.24
CA ILE A 36 -6.03 -11.35 -13.60
C ILE A 36 -5.18 -10.73 -12.48
N HIS A 37 -5.49 -11.04 -11.22
CA HIS A 37 -4.73 -10.57 -10.07
C HIS A 37 -3.34 -11.17 -10.03
N MET A 38 -3.22 -12.46 -10.34
CA MET A 38 -1.93 -13.14 -10.46
C MET A 38 -1.04 -12.50 -11.54
N MET A 39 -1.62 -12.15 -12.69
CA MET A 39 -0.88 -11.47 -13.77
C MET A 39 -0.32 -10.13 -13.31
N TRP A 40 -1.10 -9.34 -12.56
CA TRP A 40 -0.66 -8.05 -12.06
C TRP A 40 0.42 -8.16 -10.99
N ILE A 41 0.34 -9.15 -10.10
CA ILE A 41 1.25 -9.27 -8.95
C ILE A 41 2.57 -9.96 -9.34
N TRP A 42 2.50 -11.02 -10.15
CA TRP A 42 3.61 -11.97 -10.36
C TRP A 42 3.95 -12.21 -11.83
N GLY A 43 3.17 -11.67 -12.77
CA GLY A 43 3.38 -11.85 -14.20
C GLY A 43 3.48 -13.33 -14.59
N SER A 44 4.55 -13.69 -15.29
CA SER A 44 4.79 -15.05 -15.78
C SER A 44 5.09 -16.06 -14.68
N THR A 45 5.59 -15.63 -13.51
CA THR A 45 5.93 -16.54 -12.40
C THR A 45 4.69 -17.20 -11.79
N ALA A 46 3.50 -16.65 -12.06
CA ALA A 46 2.23 -17.23 -11.67
C ALA A 46 1.73 -18.36 -12.58
N PHE A 47 2.36 -18.65 -13.72
CA PHE A 47 2.02 -19.82 -14.52
C PHE A 47 2.08 -21.11 -13.68
N PRO A 48 1.10 -22.04 -13.75
CA PRO A 48 -0.02 -22.12 -14.71
C PRO A 48 -1.30 -21.38 -14.31
N PHE A 49 -1.21 -20.37 -13.44
CA PHE A 49 -2.30 -19.50 -12.99
C PHE A 49 -3.44 -20.25 -12.29
N THR A 50 -3.10 -21.29 -11.52
CA THR A 50 -4.06 -22.04 -10.69
C THR A 50 -4.14 -21.45 -9.29
N SER A 51 -5.26 -21.65 -8.59
CA SER A 51 -5.38 -21.22 -7.19
C SER A 51 -4.35 -21.89 -6.27
N LEU A 52 -3.95 -23.13 -6.55
CA LEU A 52 -2.85 -23.80 -5.84
C LEU A 52 -1.51 -23.06 -6.02
N ARG A 53 -1.24 -22.57 -7.23
CA ARG A 53 -0.03 -21.77 -7.50
C ARG A 53 -0.10 -20.41 -6.82
N GLU A 54 -1.28 -19.76 -6.84
CA GLU A 54 -1.55 -18.51 -6.13
C GLU A 54 -1.27 -18.64 -4.62
N GLU A 55 -1.75 -19.72 -4.00
CA GLU A 55 -1.52 -20.00 -2.58
C GLU A 55 -0.05 -20.23 -2.24
N ALA A 56 0.68 -20.93 -3.12
CA ALA A 56 2.11 -21.17 -2.95
C ALA A 56 2.91 -19.87 -3.03
N LEU A 57 2.63 -19.03 -4.02
CA LEU A 57 3.28 -17.72 -4.17
C LEU A 57 3.07 -16.84 -2.95
N TRP A 58 1.83 -16.77 -2.43
CA TRP A 58 1.57 -16.03 -1.20
C TRP A 58 2.24 -16.61 0.05
N ARG A 59 2.55 -17.91 0.07
CA ARG A 59 3.22 -18.56 1.21
C ARG A 59 4.71 -18.24 1.22
N GLU A 60 5.31 -18.12 0.04
CA GLU A 60 6.73 -17.82 -0.14
C GLU A 60 7.03 -16.32 -0.06
N GLU A 61 6.01 -15.48 -0.27
CA GLU A 61 6.16 -14.03 -0.32
C GLU A 61 6.00 -13.36 1.05
N THR A 62 6.69 -12.22 1.22
CA THR A 62 6.67 -11.39 2.43
C THR A 62 6.36 -9.94 2.08
N TRP A 63 6.01 -9.12 3.08
CA TRP A 63 5.75 -7.70 2.86
C TRP A 63 7.07 -6.94 2.70
N ARG A 64 7.56 -6.88 1.46
CA ARG A 64 8.84 -6.28 1.09
C ARG A 64 8.71 -5.24 -0.01
N LEU A 65 9.71 -4.37 -0.16
CA LEU A 65 9.65 -3.28 -1.11
C LEU A 65 9.66 -3.78 -2.58
N ASP A 66 10.35 -4.88 -2.88
CA ASP A 66 10.29 -5.54 -4.19
C ASP A 66 8.86 -5.95 -4.54
N LEU A 67 8.11 -6.46 -3.56
CA LEU A 67 6.70 -6.80 -3.74
C LEU A 67 5.86 -5.56 -4.04
N LEU A 68 6.27 -4.33 -3.73
CA LEU A 68 5.50 -3.13 -4.05
C LEU A 68 5.89 -2.53 -5.40
N VAL A 69 7.19 -2.46 -5.67
CA VAL A 69 7.75 -1.75 -6.83
C VAL A 69 7.89 -2.64 -8.06
N ASP A 70 8.19 -3.92 -7.88
CA ASP A 70 8.26 -4.98 -8.90
C ASP A 70 8.39 -4.53 -10.37
N GLY A 71 9.62 -4.22 -10.79
CA GLY A 71 9.91 -3.89 -12.19
C GLY A 71 9.34 -2.56 -12.70
N ILE A 72 8.58 -1.81 -11.89
CA ILE A 72 8.00 -0.51 -12.29
C ILE A 72 9.10 0.51 -12.50
N ASP A 73 10.07 0.57 -11.57
CA ASP A 73 11.11 1.59 -11.58
C ASP A 73 12.50 0.98 -11.30
N PRO A 74 13.39 0.93 -12.31
CA PRO A 74 14.73 0.38 -12.13
C PRO A 74 15.59 1.19 -11.15
N THR A 75 15.29 2.48 -10.96
CA THR A 75 16.02 3.35 -10.03
C THR A 75 15.81 2.88 -8.60
N VAL A 76 14.55 2.67 -8.21
CA VAL A 76 14.19 2.18 -6.88
C VAL A 76 14.71 0.76 -6.66
N LEU A 77 14.67 -0.10 -7.69
CA LEU A 77 15.27 -1.45 -7.60
C LEU A 77 16.78 -1.43 -7.38
N ASN A 78 17.50 -0.43 -7.90
CA ASN A 78 18.92 -0.27 -7.63
C ASN A 78 19.16 0.19 -6.18
N TRP A 79 18.36 1.13 -5.67
CA TRP A 79 18.46 1.55 -4.27
C TRP A 79 18.19 0.40 -3.29
N ILE A 80 17.25 -0.50 -3.64
CA ILE A 80 16.98 -1.72 -2.87
C ILE A 80 18.25 -2.57 -2.78
N LYS A 81 18.90 -2.85 -3.92
CA LYS A 81 20.13 -3.66 -3.98
C LYS A 81 21.32 -3.01 -3.25
N GLU A 82 21.34 -1.68 -3.21
CA GLU A 82 22.35 -0.89 -2.49
C GLU A 82 22.09 -0.83 -0.98
N GLU A 83 21.04 -1.49 -0.47
CA GLU A 83 20.67 -1.51 0.96
C GLU A 83 20.46 -0.10 1.54
N LYS A 84 19.99 0.83 0.71
CA LYS A 84 19.70 2.21 1.11
C LYS A 84 18.44 2.29 1.96
N TYR A 85 18.31 3.38 2.71
CA TYR A 85 17.03 3.77 3.26
C TYR A 85 16.19 4.40 2.16
N ILE A 86 14.93 3.98 2.03
CA ILE A 86 14.05 4.45 0.96
C ILE A 86 12.70 4.82 1.55
N PHE A 87 12.27 6.05 1.31
CA PHE A 87 10.87 6.44 1.45
C PHE A 87 10.16 6.38 0.10
N LEU A 88 9.17 5.50 0.00
CA LEU A 88 8.09 5.66 -0.99
C LEU A 88 7.01 6.50 -0.34
N TYR A 89 6.59 7.58 -0.98
CA TYR A 89 5.57 8.44 -0.38
C TYR A 89 4.64 9.06 -1.41
N GLY A 90 3.50 9.54 -0.92
CA GLY A 90 2.49 10.16 -1.78
C GLY A 90 1.50 11.01 -0.99
N GLY A 91 0.84 11.93 -1.70
CA GLY A 91 -0.03 12.93 -1.11
C GLY A 91 -0.42 13.96 -2.15
N ASP A 92 -1.58 14.59 -2.00
CA ASP A 92 -2.06 15.67 -2.88
C ASP A 92 -1.93 17.06 -2.26
N ASP A 93 -1.58 17.13 -0.98
CA ASP A 93 -1.23 18.36 -0.29
C ASP A 93 0.26 18.67 -0.49
N VAL A 94 0.52 19.77 -1.21
CA VAL A 94 1.86 20.26 -1.52
C VAL A 94 2.64 20.63 -0.26
N GLU A 95 1.99 21.27 0.71
CA GLU A 95 2.67 21.73 1.91
C GLU A 95 3.08 20.55 2.78
N TRP A 96 2.20 19.55 2.91
CA TRP A 96 2.56 18.30 3.56
C TRP A 96 3.73 17.60 2.87
N VAL A 97 3.73 17.52 1.53
CA VAL A 97 4.82 16.91 0.74
C VAL A 97 6.15 17.62 0.98
N ARG A 98 6.15 18.96 0.98
CA ARG A 98 7.35 19.77 1.23
C ARG A 98 7.88 19.55 2.64
N ARG A 99 7.00 19.64 3.65
CA ARG A 99 7.36 19.40 5.06
C ARG A 99 7.91 18.00 5.27
N PHE A 100 7.28 16.99 4.69
CA PHE A 100 7.72 15.61 4.78
C PHE A 100 9.11 15.41 4.16
N ALA A 101 9.32 15.81 2.90
CA ALA A 101 10.60 15.62 2.22
C ALA A 101 11.75 16.34 2.93
N ASN A 102 11.53 17.58 3.39
CA ASN A 102 12.54 18.33 4.12
C ASN A 102 12.84 17.73 5.50
N SER A 103 11.81 17.31 6.25
CA SER A 103 12.00 16.67 7.56
C SER A 103 12.75 15.34 7.43
N ALA A 104 12.38 14.51 6.46
CA ALA A 104 13.06 13.25 6.17
C ALA A 104 14.54 13.47 5.82
N ARG A 105 14.84 14.48 4.99
CA ARG A 105 16.22 14.84 4.63
C ARG A 105 17.02 15.35 5.84
N SER A 106 16.42 16.16 6.70
CA SER A 106 17.06 16.65 7.93
C SER A 106 17.39 15.50 8.88
N VAL A 107 16.43 14.61 9.13
CA VAL A 107 16.62 13.41 9.97
C VAL A 107 17.70 12.51 9.39
N ALA A 108 17.68 12.26 8.09
CA ALA A 108 18.69 11.44 7.43
C ALA A 108 20.10 12.02 7.54
N SER A 109 20.22 13.34 7.35
CA SER A 109 21.51 14.06 7.48
C SER A 109 22.03 14.00 8.91
N ALA A 110 21.15 14.22 9.90
CA ALA A 110 21.51 14.17 11.32
C ALA A 110 21.89 12.75 11.76
N SER A 111 21.22 11.72 11.22
CA SER A 111 21.49 10.30 11.51
C SER A 111 22.62 9.72 10.64
N ARG A 112 23.13 10.47 9.66
CA ARG A 112 24.14 10.04 8.68
C ARG A 112 23.76 8.76 7.92
N ILE A 113 22.48 8.62 7.57
CA ILE A 113 21.98 7.48 6.79
C ILE A 113 21.86 7.82 5.31
N PRO A 114 22.12 6.87 4.40
CA PRO A 114 21.92 7.06 2.96
C PRO A 114 20.43 6.94 2.63
N LEU A 115 19.70 8.07 2.69
CA LEU A 115 18.28 8.14 2.39
C LEU A 115 18.02 8.54 0.94
N GLU A 116 17.21 7.75 0.25
CA GLU A 116 16.58 8.09 -1.03
C GLU A 116 15.07 8.23 -0.85
N MET A 117 14.44 9.03 -1.70
CA MET A 117 13.00 9.29 -1.63
C MET A 117 12.40 9.29 -3.02
N VAL A 118 11.26 8.60 -3.17
CA VAL A 118 10.47 8.59 -4.40
C VAL A 118 9.02 8.97 -4.11
N TYR A 119 8.56 10.02 -4.78
CA TYR A 119 7.15 10.38 -4.80
C TYR A 119 6.40 9.55 -5.83
N VAL A 120 5.49 8.71 -5.34
CA VAL A 120 4.62 7.81 -6.11
C VAL A 120 3.26 8.44 -6.40
N GLY A 121 2.80 9.34 -5.54
CA GLY A 121 1.50 10.00 -5.67
C GLY A 121 0.32 9.22 -5.06
N LYS A 122 -0.87 9.40 -5.63
CA LYS A 122 -2.13 8.87 -5.08
C LYS A 122 -2.91 8.02 -6.09
N SER A 123 -3.72 7.11 -5.55
CA SER A 123 -4.60 6.22 -6.32
C SER A 123 -5.64 6.98 -7.15
N ARG A 124 -6.07 8.13 -6.65
CA ARG A 124 -7.07 9.03 -7.24
C ARG A 124 -6.50 10.44 -7.19
N LYS A 125 -6.98 11.33 -8.08
CA LYS A 125 -6.51 12.73 -8.24
C LYS A 125 -5.27 12.92 -9.14
N ARG A 126 -5.29 12.34 -10.34
CA ARG A 126 -4.22 12.47 -11.36
C ARG A 126 -3.72 13.90 -11.59
N GLU A 127 -4.62 14.89 -11.69
CA GLU A 127 -4.22 16.29 -11.93
C GLU A 127 -3.50 16.91 -10.72
N HIS A 128 -3.88 16.53 -9.49
CA HIS A 128 -3.17 16.99 -8.29
C HIS A 128 -1.79 16.35 -8.20
N VAL A 129 -1.69 15.04 -8.49
CA VAL A 129 -0.40 14.33 -8.55
C VAL A 129 0.55 15.02 -9.53
N LYS A 130 0.10 15.35 -10.75
CA LYS A 130 0.91 16.11 -11.72
C LYS A 130 1.40 17.45 -11.17
N LYS A 131 0.52 18.20 -10.48
CA LYS A 131 0.89 19.47 -9.85
C LYS A 131 1.98 19.28 -8.79
N VAL A 132 1.84 18.27 -7.93
CA VAL A 132 2.83 17.97 -6.89
C VAL A 132 4.17 17.55 -7.52
N VAL A 133 4.16 16.70 -8.55
CA VAL A 133 5.37 16.30 -9.28
C VAL A 133 6.10 17.52 -9.85
N GLY A 134 5.37 18.47 -10.45
CA GLY A 134 5.96 19.71 -10.96
C GLY A 134 6.69 20.51 -9.88
N ILE A 135 6.13 20.56 -8.67
CA ILE A 135 6.73 21.26 -7.51
C ILE A 135 7.94 20.50 -6.97
N ILE A 136 7.86 19.17 -6.86
CA ILE A 136 8.99 18.33 -6.44
C ILE A 136 10.19 18.53 -7.37
N ASN A 137 9.95 18.56 -8.69
CA ASN A 137 11.01 18.78 -9.67
C ASN A 137 11.57 20.22 -9.58
N ALA A 138 10.71 21.23 -9.42
CA ALA A 138 11.13 22.63 -9.36
C ALA A 138 11.94 22.95 -8.09
N GLU A 139 11.59 22.34 -6.95
CA GLU A 139 12.23 22.56 -5.65
C GLU A 139 13.30 21.50 -5.32
N ASN A 140 13.52 20.53 -6.22
CA ASN A 140 14.45 19.41 -6.02
C ASN A 140 14.24 18.69 -4.68
N LEU A 141 12.98 18.35 -4.37
CA LEU A 141 12.61 17.74 -3.08
C LEU A 141 12.97 16.26 -3.01
N SER A 142 12.82 15.53 -4.10
CA SER A 142 13.03 14.08 -4.19
C SER A 142 12.95 13.62 -5.65
N TYR A 143 13.18 12.33 -5.89
CA TYR A 143 12.80 11.70 -7.15
C TYR A 143 11.27 11.55 -7.21
N ALA A 144 10.69 11.59 -8.41
CA ALA A 144 9.24 11.47 -8.59
C ALA A 144 8.90 10.71 -9.87
N TRP A 145 7.88 9.86 -9.79
CA TRP A 145 7.35 9.17 -10.97
C TRP A 145 6.61 10.14 -11.89
N GLN A 146 7.19 10.37 -13.06
CA GLN A 146 6.67 11.31 -14.05
C GLN A 146 5.57 10.68 -14.91
N ASP A 147 5.69 9.38 -15.21
CA ASP A 147 4.71 8.66 -16.03
C ASP A 147 3.48 8.27 -15.21
N PRO A 148 2.27 8.78 -15.55
CA PRO A 148 1.03 8.38 -14.88
C PRO A 148 0.75 6.88 -14.94
N THR A 149 1.37 6.16 -15.88
CA THR A 149 1.25 4.72 -16.05
C THR A 149 1.97 3.97 -14.94
N MET A 150 3.15 4.43 -14.48
CA MET A 150 3.85 3.85 -13.32
C MET A 150 3.01 3.94 -12.05
N VAL A 151 2.45 5.14 -11.80
CA VAL A 151 1.53 5.38 -10.67
C VAL A 151 0.31 4.46 -10.76
N TRP A 152 -0.29 4.35 -11.95
CA TRP A 152 -1.45 3.49 -12.17
C TRP A 152 -1.12 2.01 -11.96
N PHE A 153 0.03 1.53 -12.43
CA PHE A 153 0.47 0.15 -12.22
C PHE A 153 0.65 -0.16 -10.75
N PHE A 154 1.34 0.69 -9.99
CA PHE A 154 1.54 0.51 -8.55
C PHE A 154 0.21 0.33 -7.80
N TRP A 155 -0.74 1.23 -8.01
CA TRP A 155 -2.05 1.14 -7.34
C TRP A 155 -2.88 -0.04 -7.84
N THR A 156 -2.86 -0.35 -9.14
CA THR A 156 -3.59 -1.51 -9.71
C THR A 156 -3.05 -2.83 -9.19
N ARG A 157 -1.73 -2.92 -9.03
CA ARG A 157 -1.04 -4.09 -8.49
C ARG A 157 -1.37 -4.27 -7.01
N LEU A 158 -1.32 -3.20 -6.21
CA LEU A 158 -1.72 -3.24 -4.80
C LEU A 158 -3.21 -3.58 -4.62
N GLU A 159 -4.11 -3.04 -5.45
CA GLU A 159 -5.52 -3.45 -5.49
C GLU A 159 -5.66 -4.95 -5.84
N SER A 160 -4.85 -5.45 -6.77
CA SER A 160 -4.85 -6.86 -7.13
C SER A 160 -4.37 -7.76 -6.00
N MET A 161 -3.41 -7.33 -5.17
CA MET A 161 -3.00 -8.07 -3.97
C MET A 161 -4.18 -8.26 -3.01
N LEU A 162 -4.94 -7.19 -2.75
CA LEU A 162 -6.16 -7.24 -1.92
C LEU A 162 -7.17 -8.24 -2.47
N PHE A 163 -7.48 -8.15 -3.78
CA PHE A 163 -8.47 -9.01 -4.41
C PHE A 163 -8.03 -10.47 -4.51
N SER A 164 -6.75 -10.73 -4.76
CA SER A 164 -6.16 -12.08 -4.75
C SER A 164 -6.31 -12.74 -3.37
N LYS A 165 -5.98 -12.03 -2.28
CA LYS A 165 -6.17 -12.56 -0.92
C LYS A 165 -7.64 -12.79 -0.57
N ILE A 166 -8.55 -11.88 -0.97
CA ILE A 166 -10.00 -12.08 -0.81
C ILE A 166 -10.49 -13.31 -1.58
N GLN A 167 -10.02 -13.51 -2.82
CA GLN A 167 -10.36 -14.66 -3.65
C GLN A 167 -10.00 -15.99 -2.99
N LEU A 168 -8.83 -16.06 -2.34
CA LEU A 168 -8.37 -17.24 -1.60
C LEU A 168 -9.07 -17.42 -0.24
N GLY A 169 -10.08 -16.62 0.08
CA GLY A 169 -10.72 -16.64 1.41
C GLY A 169 -9.83 -16.10 2.53
N ARG A 170 -8.66 -15.53 2.20
CA ARG A 170 -7.71 -14.90 3.14
C ARG A 170 -8.02 -13.43 3.36
N ALA A 171 -9.32 -13.10 3.46
CA ALA A 171 -9.76 -11.77 3.87
C ALA A 171 -9.60 -11.53 5.39
N ASP A 172 -9.15 -12.56 6.11
CA ASP A 172 -8.94 -12.60 7.56
C ASP A 172 -7.94 -11.52 8.03
N ASP A 173 -8.14 -11.10 9.26
CA ASP A 173 -7.36 -10.08 9.93
C ASP A 173 -6.05 -10.58 10.53
N GLN A 174 -5.88 -11.89 10.65
CA GLN A 174 -4.65 -12.46 11.19
C GLN A 174 -3.48 -12.45 10.21
N ASP A 175 -3.73 -12.25 8.91
CA ASP A 175 -2.67 -12.15 7.89
C ASP A 175 -1.99 -10.76 7.99
N PRO A 176 -0.73 -10.67 8.47
CA PRO A 176 -0.07 -9.38 8.66
C PRO A 176 0.14 -8.64 7.33
N MET A 177 0.37 -9.37 6.24
CA MET A 177 0.53 -8.79 4.91
C MET A 177 -0.80 -8.21 4.40
N MET A 178 -1.92 -8.90 4.66
CA MET A 178 -3.24 -8.37 4.35
C MET A 178 -3.49 -7.03 5.06
N GLN A 179 -3.06 -6.91 6.32
CA GLN A 179 -3.17 -5.63 7.04
C GLN A 179 -2.33 -4.52 6.41
N GLN A 180 -1.10 -4.83 5.99
CA GLN A 180 -0.25 -3.84 5.33
C GLN A 180 -0.82 -3.37 3.98
N ILE A 181 -1.36 -4.31 3.18
CA ILE A 181 -2.06 -4.00 1.92
C ILE A 181 -3.26 -3.09 2.19
N LYS A 182 -4.09 -3.44 3.18
CA LYS A 182 -5.25 -2.66 3.61
C LYS A 182 -4.85 -1.24 4.04
N LYS A 183 -3.85 -1.08 4.91
CA LYS A 183 -3.34 0.22 5.37
C LYS A 183 -2.91 1.10 4.19
N LEU A 184 -2.03 0.59 3.33
CA LEU A 184 -1.48 1.37 2.22
C LEU A 184 -2.57 1.79 1.21
N LEU A 185 -3.51 0.90 0.89
CA LEU A 185 -4.66 1.24 0.03
C LEU A 185 -5.58 2.28 0.66
N SER A 186 -5.72 2.27 1.98
CA SER A 186 -6.51 3.26 2.71
C SER A 186 -5.84 4.64 2.67
N TYR A 187 -4.57 4.71 3.08
CA TYR A 187 -3.81 5.97 3.10
C TYR A 187 -3.61 6.55 1.70
N GLY A 188 -3.55 5.70 0.66
CA GLY A 188 -3.51 6.11 -0.73
C GLY A 188 -4.75 6.86 -1.24
N ARG A 189 -5.84 6.90 -0.47
CA ARG A 189 -7.09 7.59 -0.84
C ARG A 189 -7.16 9.00 -0.24
N GLU A 190 -6.76 9.15 1.02
CA GLU A 190 -6.95 10.36 1.81
C GLU A 190 -5.73 10.61 2.71
N GLY A 191 -5.36 11.88 2.89
CA GLY A 191 -4.13 12.24 3.59
C GLY A 191 -2.84 11.97 2.81
N GLY A 192 -1.69 12.21 3.41
CA GLY A 192 -0.41 11.74 2.90
C GLY A 192 -0.10 10.33 3.39
N TRP A 193 0.83 9.65 2.73
CA TRP A 193 1.29 8.33 3.13
C TRP A 193 2.77 8.17 2.85
N ALA A 194 3.44 7.33 3.63
CA ALA A 194 4.82 6.96 3.37
C ALA A 194 5.12 5.53 3.84
N VAL A 195 5.96 4.85 3.10
CA VAL A 195 6.53 3.54 3.42
C VAL A 195 8.03 3.72 3.56
N LEU A 196 8.57 3.45 4.75
CA LEU A 196 10.01 3.42 5.01
C LEU A 196 10.50 1.99 4.83
N SER A 197 11.63 1.84 4.15
CA SER A 197 12.35 0.57 4.03
C SER A 197 13.85 0.76 4.14
N ARG A 198 14.55 -0.32 4.46
CA ARG A 198 16.00 -0.46 4.29
C ARG A 198 16.24 -1.61 3.33
N GLY A 199 16.82 -1.32 2.17
CA GLY A 199 16.86 -2.26 1.05
C GLY A 199 15.45 -2.75 0.72
N SER A 200 15.26 -4.06 0.72
CA SER A 200 13.96 -4.71 0.49
C SER A 200 13.05 -4.70 1.73
N ASN A 201 13.62 -4.56 2.93
CA ASN A 201 12.89 -4.74 4.18
C ASN A 201 12.06 -3.50 4.54
N ILE A 202 10.73 -3.65 4.57
CA ILE A 202 9.83 -2.56 4.96
C ILE A 202 9.82 -2.44 6.49
N VAL A 203 10.12 -1.24 6.98
CA VAL A 203 10.20 -0.90 8.41
C VAL A 203 8.85 -0.35 8.90
N VAL A 204 8.29 0.62 8.17
CA VAL A 204 7.05 1.31 8.54
C VAL A 204 6.18 1.54 7.30
N ASN A 205 4.86 1.44 7.48
CA ASN A 205 3.83 1.88 6.55
C ASN A 205 2.91 2.85 7.31
N GLY A 206 3.05 4.15 7.04
CA GLY A 206 2.48 5.21 7.88
C GLY A 206 1.57 6.17 7.12
N HIS A 207 0.57 6.67 7.83
CA HIS A 207 -0.31 7.76 7.38
C HIS A 207 0.32 9.11 7.69
N SER A 208 -0.11 10.19 7.04
CA SER A 208 0.41 11.55 7.26
C SER A 208 0.35 12.02 8.71
N THR A 209 -0.65 11.56 9.47
CA THR A 209 -0.83 11.90 10.90
C THR A 209 0.15 11.20 11.84
N THR A 210 0.91 10.23 11.36
CA THR A 210 1.85 9.44 12.17
C THR A 210 3.28 9.61 11.66
N VAL A 211 3.49 9.49 10.35
CA VAL A 211 4.85 9.52 9.78
C VAL A 211 5.50 10.90 9.81
N LEU A 212 4.75 11.99 9.57
CA LEU A 212 5.30 13.33 9.65
C LEU A 212 5.61 13.72 11.12
N PRO A 213 4.72 13.47 12.10
CA PRO A 213 5.08 13.65 13.51
C PRO A 213 6.23 12.77 13.99
N THR A 214 6.39 11.55 13.46
CA THR A 214 7.55 10.69 13.74
C THR A 214 8.86 11.39 13.35
N LEU A 215 8.90 12.02 12.18
CA LEU A 215 10.06 12.81 11.74
C LEU A 215 10.25 14.07 12.60
N GLY A 216 9.17 14.72 13.03
CA GLY A 216 9.21 15.89 13.91
C GLY A 216 9.73 15.56 15.31
N GLY A 217 9.42 14.38 15.84
CA GLY A 217 9.88 13.90 17.15
C GLY A 217 11.31 13.38 17.18
N TYR A 218 12.13 13.62 16.14
CA TYR A 218 13.49 13.07 16.04
C TYR A 218 14.35 13.34 17.28
N ASP A 219 14.27 14.53 17.87
CA ASP A 219 15.05 14.86 19.06
C ASP A 219 14.71 13.99 20.28
N GLU A 220 13.49 13.46 20.34
CA GLU A 220 13.02 12.58 21.42
C GLU A 220 13.50 11.15 21.26
N TRP A 221 13.45 10.59 20.03
CA TRP A 221 13.77 9.18 19.81
C TRP A 221 15.19 8.92 19.30
N LYS A 222 15.93 9.95 18.85
CA LYS A 222 17.32 9.79 18.36
C LYS A 222 18.26 9.18 19.40
N VAL A 223 17.97 9.37 20.69
CA VAL A 223 18.74 8.79 21.79
C VAL A 223 18.75 7.25 21.76
N ASN A 224 17.72 6.64 21.18
CA ASN A 224 17.58 5.18 21.07
C ASN A 224 18.33 4.60 19.86
N ILE A 225 18.82 5.44 18.93
CA ILE A 225 19.49 4.97 17.69
C ILE A 225 20.78 4.21 18.02
N ALA A 226 21.51 4.63 19.05
CA ALA A 226 22.77 3.99 19.44
C ALA A 226 22.58 2.55 19.92
N GLU A 227 21.44 2.23 20.53
CA GLU A 227 21.13 0.90 21.06
C GLU A 227 20.35 0.05 20.06
N LEU A 228 19.29 0.61 19.46
CA LEU A 228 18.34 -0.14 18.63
C LEU A 228 18.69 -0.10 17.14
N GLY A 229 19.52 0.86 16.71
CA GLY A 229 19.67 1.23 15.31
C GLY A 229 18.52 2.12 14.82
N PHE A 230 18.71 2.76 13.66
CA PHE A 230 17.78 3.74 13.12
C PHE A 230 16.39 3.13 12.85
N ASP A 231 16.34 1.95 12.20
CA ASP A 231 15.11 1.29 11.73
C ASP A 231 14.16 1.01 12.90
N MET A 232 14.69 0.40 13.95
CA MET A 232 13.93 0.03 15.14
C MET A 232 13.55 1.24 15.98
N ALA A 233 14.47 2.21 16.18
CA ALA A 233 14.16 3.43 16.91
C ALA A 233 13.05 4.25 16.23
N PHE A 234 13.10 4.38 14.89
CA PHE A 234 12.05 5.02 14.11
C PHE A 234 10.73 4.26 14.22
N LYS A 235 10.77 2.93 14.07
CA LYS A 235 9.59 2.07 14.15
C LYS A 235 8.89 2.15 15.50
N GLU A 236 9.62 2.05 16.60
CA GLU A 236 9.04 2.09 17.94
C GLU A 236 8.37 3.44 18.24
N TYR A 237 8.99 4.55 17.82
CA TYR A 237 8.39 5.87 18.01
C TYR A 237 7.15 6.06 17.12
N HIS A 238 7.22 5.61 15.87
CA HIS A 238 6.06 5.62 14.97
C HIS A 238 4.89 4.81 15.53
N ASP A 239 5.15 3.60 16.02
CA ASP A 239 4.11 2.70 16.53
C ASP A 239 3.44 3.29 17.78
N LYS A 240 4.19 3.99 18.66
CA LYS A 240 3.61 4.74 19.79
C LYS A 240 2.64 5.84 19.35
N LEU A 241 2.96 6.56 18.27
CA LEU A 241 2.07 7.60 17.73
C LEU A 241 0.85 6.98 17.03
N HIS A 242 1.06 5.84 16.36
CA HIS A 242 0.03 5.09 15.67
C HIS A 242 -1.05 4.58 16.64
N ASP A 243 -0.65 4.09 17.81
CA ASP A 243 -1.53 3.64 18.89
C ASP A 243 -2.45 4.75 19.44
N VAL A 244 -2.14 6.02 19.18
CA VAL A 244 -2.97 7.16 19.63
C VAL A 244 -3.81 7.70 18.47
N ALA A 245 -3.20 7.95 17.31
CA ALA A 245 -3.80 8.72 16.23
C ALA A 245 -4.82 7.95 15.36
N HIS A 246 -4.93 6.63 15.51
CA HIS A 246 -5.86 5.71 14.83
C HIS A 246 -6.47 6.28 13.51
N PRO A 247 -5.73 6.31 12.40
CA PRO A 247 -6.20 6.94 11.16
C PRO A 247 -7.53 6.36 10.65
N CYS A 248 -8.39 7.19 10.05
CA CYS A 248 -9.58 6.70 9.37
C CYS A 248 -9.21 5.69 8.27
N CYS A 249 -9.92 4.56 8.24
CA CYS A 249 -9.80 3.55 7.21
C CYS A 249 -10.97 3.57 6.23
N ARG A 250 -10.67 3.60 4.93
CA ARG A 250 -11.69 3.65 3.88
C ARG A 250 -11.40 2.72 2.71
N PHE A 251 -12.30 1.77 2.47
CA PHE A 251 -12.27 0.90 1.29
C PHE A 251 -13.51 1.13 0.45
N GLN A 252 -13.31 1.61 -0.78
CA GLN A 252 -14.38 1.61 -1.77
C GLN A 252 -14.14 0.45 -2.72
N PHE A 253 -15.05 -0.53 -2.66
CA PHE A 253 -15.13 -1.58 -3.65
C PHE A 253 -16.04 -1.10 -4.77
N PRO A 254 -15.61 -1.18 -6.04
CA PRO A 254 -16.53 -1.03 -7.15
C PRO A 254 -17.69 -2.00 -6.94
N THR A 255 -18.94 -1.58 -7.16
CA THR A 255 -20.20 -2.37 -7.08
C THR A 255 -20.22 -3.65 -7.95
N ILE A 256 -19.13 -3.84 -8.69
CA ILE A 256 -18.91 -4.74 -9.79
C ILE A 256 -18.01 -5.91 -9.37
N ILE A 257 -17.27 -5.80 -8.26
CA ILE A 257 -16.38 -6.87 -7.76
C ILE A 257 -17.08 -7.61 -6.62
N ARG A 258 -16.68 -8.87 -6.37
CA ARG A 258 -17.10 -9.61 -5.17
C ARG A 258 -16.56 -8.88 -3.94
N THR A 259 -17.40 -8.04 -3.36
CA THR A 259 -17.13 -7.37 -2.09
C THR A 259 -17.27 -8.38 -0.96
N PRO A 260 -16.31 -8.45 -0.02
CA PRO A 260 -16.46 -9.26 1.19
C PRO A 260 -17.77 -8.92 1.91
N GLU A 261 -18.38 -9.89 2.59
CA GLU A 261 -19.62 -9.62 3.34
C GLU A 261 -19.34 -8.68 4.51
N ASN A 262 -18.26 -8.98 5.24
CA ASN A 262 -17.71 -8.21 6.35
C ASN A 262 -16.22 -7.97 6.12
N MET A 263 -15.72 -6.85 6.60
CA MET A 263 -14.30 -6.51 6.63
C MET A 263 -14.02 -5.84 7.96
N ARG A 264 -12.87 -6.13 8.56
CA ARG A 264 -12.41 -5.44 9.76
C ARG A 264 -11.34 -4.41 9.43
N CYS A 265 -11.30 -3.37 10.23
CA CYS A 265 -10.39 -2.24 10.08
C CYS A 265 -8.94 -2.68 10.40
N PRO A 266 -7.94 -2.33 9.56
CA PRO A 266 -6.55 -2.66 9.84
C PRO A 266 -5.92 -1.85 10.98
N GLU A 267 -6.62 -0.86 11.51
CA GLU A 267 -6.16 -0.03 12.63
C GLU A 267 -6.78 -0.45 13.96
N CYS A 268 -8.11 -0.63 14.02
CA CYS A 268 -8.82 -0.88 15.27
C CYS A 268 -9.43 -2.29 15.38
N HIS A 269 -9.31 -3.11 14.32
CA HIS A 269 -9.85 -4.47 14.22
C HIS A 269 -11.37 -4.62 14.41
N ARG A 270 -12.11 -3.50 14.52
CA ARG A 270 -13.57 -3.48 14.53
C ARG A 270 -14.10 -3.81 13.14
N VAL A 271 -15.27 -4.45 13.10
CA VAL A 271 -15.99 -4.67 11.84
C VAL A 271 -16.37 -3.30 11.28
N MET A 272 -15.98 -3.05 10.03
CA MET A 272 -16.24 -1.78 9.35
C MET A 272 -17.70 -1.71 8.90
N GLU A 273 -18.28 -0.51 8.96
CA GLU A 273 -19.64 -0.29 8.48
C GLU A 273 -19.71 -0.41 6.96
N ARG A 274 -20.71 -1.15 6.46
CA ARG A 274 -20.89 -1.44 5.04
C ARG A 274 -21.95 -0.54 4.44
N TYR A 275 -21.52 0.45 3.65
CA TYR A 275 -22.37 1.24 2.76
C TYR A 275 -22.10 0.84 1.29
N THR A 276 -21.91 1.82 0.40
CA THR A 276 -21.23 1.63 -0.90
C THR A 276 -19.71 1.45 -0.74
N SER A 277 -19.20 1.64 0.47
CA SER A 277 -17.81 1.50 0.89
C SER A 277 -17.74 1.00 2.33
N PHE A 278 -16.64 0.33 2.70
CA PHE A 278 -16.32 0.09 4.11
C PHE A 278 -15.60 1.31 4.66
N ILE A 279 -16.13 1.86 5.75
CA ILE A 279 -15.53 3.01 6.45
C ILE A 279 -15.40 2.64 7.92
N CYS A 280 -14.26 3.02 8.50
CA CYS A 280 -14.05 3.00 9.93
C CYS A 280 -13.25 4.25 10.29
N CYS A 281 -13.93 5.22 10.89
CA CYS A 281 -13.28 6.38 11.49
C CYS A 281 -13.28 6.20 13.00
N HIS A 282 -12.22 6.67 13.63
CA HIS A 282 -12.04 6.59 15.06
C HIS A 282 -12.15 8.03 15.57
N ASP A 283 -13.05 8.29 16.50
CA ASP A 283 -13.19 9.62 17.09
C ASP A 283 -11.88 9.98 17.80
N ASP A 284 -11.38 11.20 17.58
CA ASP A 284 -10.19 11.81 18.20
C ASP A 284 -10.39 12.03 19.72
N GLN A 285 -10.67 10.98 20.49
CA GLN A 285 -10.63 11.08 21.94
C GLN A 285 -9.16 11.02 22.40
N GLY A 286 -8.52 12.20 22.37
CA GLY A 286 -7.39 12.50 23.24
C GLY A 286 -6.03 12.62 22.57
N ILE A 287 -5.88 13.48 21.55
CA ILE A 287 -4.58 14.09 21.28
C ILE A 287 -4.41 15.22 22.32
N PRO A 288 -3.50 15.13 23.30
CA PRO A 288 -3.13 16.29 24.10
C PRO A 288 -2.54 17.33 23.14
N GLY A 289 -3.04 18.57 23.19
CA GLY A 289 -2.63 19.66 22.29
C GLY A 289 -1.16 20.09 22.42
N SER A 290 -0.29 19.27 23.00
CA SER A 290 1.15 19.52 23.19
C SER A 290 2.05 18.95 22.09
N LEU A 291 1.49 18.39 21.00
CA LEU A 291 2.25 17.78 19.90
C LEU A 291 2.00 18.42 18.51
N PHE A 292 1.50 19.65 18.48
CA PHE A 292 1.37 20.45 17.25
C PHE A 292 2.40 21.58 17.19
#